data_AF-A0A051TW07-F1
#
_entry.id   AF-A0A051TW07-F1
#
_cell.length_a   1.000
_cell.length_b   1.000
_cell.length_c   1.000
_cell.angle_alpha   90.00
_cell.angle_beta   90.00
_cell.angle_gamma   90.00
#
_symmetry.space_group_name_H-M   'P 1'
#
loop_
_entity.id
_entity.type
_entity.pdbx_description
1 polymer ?
#
loop_
_entity_poly.entity_id
_entity_poly.type
_entity_poly.pdbx_seq_one_letter_code
_entity_poly.pdbx_strand_id
1 'polypeptide(L)' 'MSKETISRITDKVLEEMNDWAVRPLDETYAAIFIDAIVVKVRDGQVANRPFYAAIGVTLAGERDILGLWAGTGW' A
#
# COMPACT_ATOMS: atom_id res chain seq x y z
N MET A 1 -12.69 -16.26 19.77
CA MET A 1 -11.43 -15.89 19.09
C MET A 1 -10.64 -15.00 20.04
N SER A 2 -9.47 -15.46 20.52
CA SER A 2 -8.69 -14.73 21.53
C SER A 2 -7.81 -13.66 20.87
N LYS A 3 -7.35 -12.66 21.66
CA LYS A 3 -6.43 -11.61 21.20
C LYS A 3 -5.14 -12.18 20.58
N GLU A 4 -4.66 -13.31 21.09
CA GLU A 4 -3.47 -14.00 20.56
C GLU A 4 -3.68 -14.55 19.14
N THR A 5 -4.89 -15.05 18.82
CA THR A 5 -5.20 -15.51 17.46
C THR A 5 -5.23 -14.34 16.48
N ILE A 6 -5.77 -13.19 16.90
CA ILE A 6 -5.80 -11.97 16.07
C ILE A 6 -4.38 -11.44 15.87
N SER A 7 -3.57 -11.35 16.93
CA SER A 7 -2.17 -10.89 16.84
C SER A 7 -1.37 -11.73 15.86
N ARG A 8 -1.44 -13.07 15.97
CA ARG A 8 -0.68 -13.97 15.08
C ARG A 8 -1.08 -13.83 13.61
N ILE A 9 -2.37 -13.60 13.34
CA ILE A 9 -2.85 -13.35 11.98
C ILE A 9 -2.30 -12.00 11.47
N THR A 10 -2.34 -10.96 12.31
CA THR A 10 -1.82 -9.64 11.96
C THR A 10 -0.32 -9.69 11.69
N ASP A 11 0.46 -10.42 12.48
CA ASP A 11 1.91 -10.53 12.32
C ASP A 11 2.29 -11.17 10.96
N LYS A 12 1.57 -12.23 10.55
CA LYS A 12 1.77 -12.86 9.24
C LYS A 12 1.44 -11.93 8.08
N VAL A 13 0.38 -11.13 8.22
CA VAL A 13 0.00 -10.14 7.20
C VAL A 13 1.06 -9.05 7.07
N LEU A 14 1.67 -8.62 8.18
CA LEU A 14 2.75 -7.63 8.15
C LEU A 14 4.00 -8.14 7.40
N GLU A 15 4.35 -9.41 7.58
CA GLU A 15 5.43 -10.05 6.83
C GLU A 15 5.11 -10.10 5.33
N GLU A 16 3.94 -10.59 4.94
CA GLU A 16 3.50 -10.64 3.55
C GLU A 16 3.44 -9.23 2.91
N MET A 17 3.03 -8.22 3.66
CA MET A 17 3.03 -6.82 3.21
C MET A 17 4.44 -6.30 2.95
N ASN A 18 5.42 -6.64 3.79
CA ASN A 18 6.81 -6.23 3.58
C ASN A 18 7.39 -6.90 2.33
N ASP A 19 7.18 -8.21 2.17
CA ASP A 19 7.63 -8.96 0.99
C ASP A 19 7.01 -8.40 -0.29
N TRP A 20 5.73 -8.09 -0.27
CA TRP A 20 5.04 -7.45 -1.39
C TRP A 20 5.60 -6.05 -1.69
N ALA A 21 5.93 -5.26 -0.66
CA ALA A 21 6.45 -3.91 -0.83
C ALA A 21 7.86 -3.87 -1.44
N VAL A 22 8.66 -4.93 -1.28
CA VAL A 22 10.04 -5.01 -1.81
C VAL A 22 10.19 -5.95 -3.00
N ARG A 23 9.09 -6.53 -3.49
CA ARG A 23 9.13 -7.44 -4.64
C ARG A 23 9.71 -6.73 -5.88
N PRO A 24 10.42 -7.45 -6.76
CA PRO A 24 10.85 -6.88 -8.02
C PRO A 24 9.65 -6.46 -8.86
N LEU A 25 9.75 -5.29 -9.48
CA LEU A 25 8.80 -4.79 -10.48
C LEU A 25 9.33 -5.08 -11.89
N ASP A 26 8.45 -5.01 -12.88
CA ASP A 26 8.85 -5.13 -14.28
C ASP A 26 9.72 -3.94 -14.70
N GLU A 27 10.63 -4.16 -15.65
CA GLU A 27 11.52 -3.12 -16.15
C GLU A 27 10.77 -2.01 -16.90
N THR A 28 9.63 -2.32 -17.52
CA THR A 28 8.88 -1.38 -18.35
C THR A 28 7.36 -1.55 -18.19
N TYR A 29 6.69 -0.42 -18.03
CA TYR A 29 5.23 -0.31 -18.00
C TYR A 29 4.76 0.59 -19.15
N ALA A 30 3.63 0.24 -19.76
CA ALA A 30 3.02 1.03 -20.82
C ALA A 30 2.51 2.39 -20.31
N ALA A 31 2.02 2.42 -19.06
CA ALA A 31 1.58 3.62 -18.38
C ALA A 31 1.73 3.47 -16.86
N ILE A 32 1.88 4.59 -16.16
CA ILE A 32 1.87 4.66 -14.69
C ILE A 32 0.87 5.74 -14.28
N PHE A 33 -0.05 5.37 -13.39
CA PHE A 33 -1.00 6.27 -12.76
C PHE A 33 -0.63 6.48 -11.31
N ILE A 34 -0.72 7.73 -10.85
CA ILE A 34 -0.60 8.08 -9.43
C ILE A 34 -1.95 8.56 -8.96
N ASP A 35 -2.47 7.92 -7.91
CA ASP A 35 -3.72 8.31 -7.26
C ASP A 35 -3.47 8.60 -5.77
N ALA A 36 -4.37 9.36 -5.15
CA ALA A 36 -4.29 9.71 -3.74
C ALA A 36 -5.66 9.61 -3.07
N ILE A 37 -5.75 8.78 -2.03
CA ILE A 37 -6.91 8.75 -1.13
C ILE A 37 -6.58 9.43 0.19
N VAL A 38 -7.40 10.39 0.60
CA VAL A 38 -7.25 11.07 1.89
C VAL A 38 -8.09 10.35 2.93
N VAL A 39 -7.44 9.80 3.95
CA VAL A 39 -8.09 9.07 5.04
C VAL A 39 -7.83 9.76 6.36
N LYS A 40 -8.82 9.78 7.26
CA LYS A 40 -8.61 10.24 8.63
C LYS A 40 -7.85 9.18 9.42
N VAL A 41 -6.63 9.50 9.81
CA VAL A 41 -5.77 8.62 10.62
C VAL A 41 -5.66 9.19 12.03
N ARG A 42 -5.72 8.31 13.04
CA ARG A 42 -5.49 8.68 14.43
C ARG A 42 -4.13 8.16 14.87
N ASP A 43 -3.22 9.08 15.13
CA ASP A 43 -1.91 8.81 15.74
C ASP A 43 -1.66 9.86 16.84
N GLY A 44 -2.29 9.64 18.00
CA GLY A 44 -2.46 10.66 19.05
C GLY A 44 -3.61 11.64 18.77
N GLN A 45 -3.56 12.36 17.65
CA GLN A 45 -4.65 13.22 17.17
C GLN A 45 -5.18 12.72 15.81
N VAL A 46 -6.44 13.04 15.50
CA VAL A 46 -7.05 12.69 14.21
C VAL A 46 -6.65 13.74 13.17
N ALA A 47 -5.97 13.30 12.11
CA ALA A 47 -5.57 14.15 11.00
C ALA A 47 -5.94 13.53 9.66
N ASN A 48 -6.15 14.37 8.64
CA ASN A 48 -6.29 13.90 7.27
C ASN A 48 -4.91 13.54 6.73
N ARG A 49 -4.74 12.29 6.29
CA ARG A 49 -3.47 11.80 5.74
C ARG A 49 -3.70 11.27 4.32
N PRO A 50 -2.97 11.78 3.30
CA PRO A 50 -3.03 11.21 1.97
C PRO A 50 -2.26 9.90 1.91
N PHE A 51 -2.82 8.90 1.25
CA PHE A 51 -2.15 7.67 0.86
C PHE A 51 -2.06 7.65 -0.67
N TYR A 52 -0.84 7.66 -1.18
CA TYR A 52 -0.54 7.64 -2.60
C TYR A 52 -0.40 6.22 -3.10
N ALA A 53 -1.05 5.88 -4.21
CA ALA A 53 -0.91 4.61 -4.90
C ALA A 53 -0.25 4.83 -6.26
N ALA A 54 0.80 4.05 -6.56
CA ALA A 54 1.33 3.93 -7.91
C ALA A 54 0.74 2.69 -8.56
N ILE A 55 0.12 2.86 -9.73
CA ILE A 55 -0.54 1.79 -10.47
C ILE A 55 0.08 1.72 -11.86
N GLY A 56 0.74 0.60 -12.16
CA GLY A 56 1.34 0.33 -13.46
C GLY A 56 0.38 -0.42 -14.37
N VAL A 57 0.46 -0.14 -15.67
CA VAL A 57 -0.14 -0.98 -16.71
C VAL A 57 0.97 -1.69 -17.46
N THR A 58 0.99 -3.02 -17.43
CA THR A 58 2.00 -3.82 -18.13
C THR A 58 1.84 -3.69 -19.65
N LEU A 59 2.83 -4.16 -20.41
CA LEU A 59 2.74 -4.20 -21.88
C LEU A 59 1.61 -5.13 -22.38
N ALA A 60 1.15 -6.06 -21.54
CA ALA A 60 -0.01 -6.91 -21.81
C ALA A 60 -1.36 -6.23 -21.47
N GLY A 61 -1.33 -5.00 -20.92
CA GLY A 61 -2.52 -4.25 -20.52
C GLY A 61 -3.05 -4.58 -19.13
N GLU A 62 -2.32 -5.37 -18.33
CA GLU A 62 -2.71 -5.74 -16.97
C GLU A 62 -2.36 -4.63 -15.99
N ARG A 63 -3.22 -4.38 -15.00
CA ARG A 63 -2.99 -3.38 -13.97
C ARG A 63 -2.37 -4.02 -12.73
N ASP A 64 -1.33 -3.39 -12.20
CA ASP A 64 -0.66 -3.82 -10.98
C ASP A 64 -0.42 -2.62 -10.05
N ILE A 65 -0.55 -2.85 -8.73
CA ILE A 65 -0.21 -1.84 -7.73
C ILE A 65 1.28 -1.98 -7.44
N LEU A 66 2.04 -0.96 -7.83
CA LEU A 66 3.49 -0.92 -7.71
C LEU A 66 3.94 -0.51 -6.30
N GLY A 67 3.08 0.20 -5.58
CA GLY A 67 3.34 0.55 -4.19
C GLY A 67 2.31 1.51 -3.62
N LEU A 68 2.38 1.68 -2.29
CA LEU A 68 1.53 2.55 -1.49
C LEU A 68 2.39 3.33 -0.51
N TRP A 69 2.19 4.65 -0.44
CA TRP A 69 2.95 5.52 0.47
C TRP A 69 2.04 6.46 1.25
N ALA A 70 2.22 6.49 2.56
CA ALA A 70 1.52 7.42 3.43
C ALA A 70 2.24 8.78 3.42
N GLY A 71 1.63 9.80 2.81
CA GLY A 71 2.14 11.16 2.87
C GLY A 71 1.99 11.77 4.27
N THR A 72 2.73 12.84 4.54
CA THR A 72 2.47 13.71 5.68
C THR A 72 1.48 14.77 5.19
N GLY A 73 0.21 14.67 5.59
CA GLY A 73 -0.76 15.73 5.27
C GLY A 73 -0.25 17.07 5.80
N TRP A 74 -0.38 18.14 5.00
CA TRP A 74 -0.10 19.51 5.44
C TRP A 74 -1.25 20.06 6.28
#